data_AF-L9X7K7-F1
#
_entry.id   AF-L9X7K7-F1
#
_cell.length_a   1.000
_cell.length_b   1.000
_cell.length_c   1.000
_cell.angle_alpha   90.00
_cell.angle_beta   90.00
_cell.angle_gamma   90.00
#
_symmetry.space_group_name_H-M   'P 1'
#
loop_
_entity.id
_entity.type
_entity.pdbx_description
1 polymer ?
#
loop_
_entity_poly.entity_id
_entity_poly.type
_entity_poly.pdbx_seq_one_letter_code
_entity_poly.pdbx_strand_id
1 'polypeptide(L)'
;MTDRAINFAEIVDSIRGAADSSDSDAQSTSTSIVTVAATDPVDVCRALFDRLESNTDTDTDAAAPPAEDRAGYEFYMSHNTRREMERRLVKHGPEAASMDFLECQIRTDVSMPDETVLFTRPDAVTLGGTITGESAIGVGTISSATGAETEES
;
A
#
# COMPACT_ATOMS: atom_id res chain seq x y z
N MET A 1 24.15 -0.50 -13.83
CA MET A 1 22.97 -0.48 -12.95
C MET A 1 22.12 -1.66 -13.34
N THR A 2 22.10 -2.72 -12.54
CA THR A 2 21.25 -3.88 -12.78
C THR A 2 19.84 -3.54 -12.32
N ASP A 3 18.99 -3.25 -13.28
CA ASP A 3 17.54 -3.27 -13.17
C ASP A 3 17.13 -4.67 -12.71
N ARG A 4 16.88 -4.84 -11.41
CA ARG A 4 16.41 -6.10 -10.83
C ARG A 4 15.04 -5.80 -10.26
N ALA A 5 14.03 -5.97 -11.12
CA ALA A 5 12.64 -5.71 -10.79
C ALA A 5 12.18 -6.66 -9.67
N ILE A 6 11.67 -6.08 -8.58
CA ILE A 6 10.96 -6.80 -7.53
C ILE A 6 9.60 -7.21 -8.12
N ASN A 7 9.19 -8.47 -7.96
CA ASN A 7 7.90 -8.95 -8.48
C ASN A 7 6.75 -8.56 -7.52
N PHE A 8 6.32 -7.31 -7.58
CA PHE A 8 5.31 -6.80 -6.65
C PHE A 8 3.92 -7.45 -6.83
N ALA A 9 3.60 -7.96 -8.02
CA ALA A 9 2.35 -8.69 -8.26
C ALA A 9 2.24 -9.95 -7.37
N GLU A 10 3.33 -10.71 -7.28
CA GLU A 10 3.39 -11.96 -6.49
C GLU A 10 3.24 -11.68 -4.99
N ILE A 11 3.77 -10.55 -4.51
CA ILE A 11 3.60 -10.10 -3.11
C ILE A 11 2.13 -9.79 -2.83
N VAL A 12 1.51 -9.00 -3.70
CA VAL A 12 0.10 -8.61 -3.55
C VAL A 12 -0.80 -9.84 -3.57
N ASP A 13 -0.56 -10.77 -4.49
CA ASP A 13 -1.34 -12.01 -4.59
C ASP A 13 -1.12 -12.92 -3.37
N SER A 14 0.12 -13.02 -2.87
CA SER A 14 0.41 -13.79 -1.65
C SER A 14 -0.29 -13.20 -0.43
N ILE A 15 -0.33 -11.87 -0.30
CA ILE A 15 -0.99 -11.18 0.81
C ILE A 15 -2.51 -11.36 0.71
N ARG A 16 -3.10 -11.21 -0.49
CA ARG A 16 -4.53 -11.43 -0.71
C ARG A 16 -4.93 -12.88 -0.46
N GLY A 17 -4.17 -13.84 -0.99
CA GLY A 17 -4.41 -15.28 -0.80
C GLY A 17 -4.33 -15.71 0.66
N ALA A 18 -3.43 -15.13 1.46
CA ALA A 18 -3.35 -15.35 2.89
C ALA A 18 -4.55 -14.75 3.66
N ALA A 19 -5.12 -13.64 3.18
CA ALA A 19 -6.31 -13.03 3.80
C ALA A 19 -7.60 -13.81 3.54
N ASP A 20 -7.75 -14.42 2.35
CA ASP A 20 -8.92 -15.26 2.00
C ASP A 20 -8.85 -16.68 2.59
N SER A 21 -7.64 -17.20 2.83
CA SER A 21 -7.43 -18.53 3.39
C SER A 21 -7.42 -18.47 4.92
N SER A 22 -8.60 -18.40 5.54
CA SER A 22 -8.76 -18.39 7.01
C SER A 22 -8.41 -19.73 7.71
N ASP A 23 -7.62 -20.58 7.06
CA ASP A 23 -7.21 -21.88 7.58
C ASP A 23 -5.85 -22.25 6.95
N SER A 24 -4.73 -21.89 7.59
CA SER A 24 -3.46 -22.64 7.52
C SER A 24 -2.36 -22.04 8.39
N ASP A 25 -1.99 -22.84 9.37
CA ASP A 25 -0.99 -22.76 10.42
C ASP A 25 0.47 -22.71 9.89
N ALA A 26 0.83 -21.71 9.05
CA ALA A 26 2.20 -21.59 8.54
C ALA A 26 2.62 -20.17 8.10
N GLN A 27 2.54 -19.16 8.96
CA GLN A 27 3.43 -17.98 8.84
C GLN A 27 3.61 -17.23 10.17
N SER A 28 4.26 -17.86 11.16
CA SER A 28 4.80 -17.12 12.31
C SER A 28 6.17 -16.52 11.96
N THR A 29 6.13 -15.34 11.35
CA THR A 29 7.12 -14.28 11.52
C THR A 29 6.33 -12.99 11.50
N SER A 30 6.10 -12.41 12.69
CA SER A 30 5.18 -11.31 13.01
C SER A 30 5.35 -10.09 12.12
N THR A 31 4.83 -10.15 10.90
CA THR A 31 4.72 -9.02 9.99
C THR A 31 3.34 -8.44 10.20
N SER A 32 3.24 -7.20 10.66
CA SER A 32 1.96 -6.49 10.69
C SER A 32 1.56 -6.14 9.25
N ILE A 33 0.72 -6.98 8.65
CA ILE A 33 0.17 -6.74 7.32
C ILE A 33 -1.16 -6.00 7.49
N VAL A 34 -1.23 -4.80 6.92
CA VAL A 34 -2.41 -3.93 6.95
C VAL A 34 -3.09 -3.97 5.60
N THR A 35 -4.37 -4.30 5.56
CA THR A 35 -5.17 -4.22 4.34
C THR A 35 -6.20 -3.11 4.43
N VAL A 36 -6.37 -2.34 3.35
CA VAL A 36 -7.34 -1.24 3.24
C VAL A 36 -8.11 -1.37 1.92
N ALA A 37 -9.39 -1.01 1.92
CA ALA A 37 -10.16 -0.89 0.70
C ALA A 37 -10.94 0.43 0.68
N ALA A 38 -10.86 1.18 -0.42
CA ALA A 38 -11.67 2.38 -0.66
C ALA A 38 -11.89 2.56 -2.17
N THR A 39 -12.73 3.52 -2.56
CA THR A 39 -13.05 3.80 -3.97
C THR A 39 -12.20 4.93 -4.58
N ASP A 40 -11.45 5.66 -3.74
CA ASP A 40 -10.55 6.73 -4.16
C ASP A 40 -9.10 6.36 -3.79
N PRO A 41 -8.15 6.43 -4.74
CA PRO A 41 -6.74 6.18 -4.45
C PRO A 41 -6.15 7.08 -3.35
N VAL A 42 -6.64 8.32 -3.20
CA VAL A 42 -6.19 9.24 -2.14
C VAL A 42 -6.64 8.73 -0.77
N ASP A 43 -7.90 8.28 -0.66
CA ASP A 43 -8.43 7.70 0.58
C ASP A 43 -7.70 6.40 0.94
N VAL A 44 -7.35 5.57 -0.05
CA VAL A 44 -6.54 4.37 0.16
C VAL A 44 -5.16 4.74 0.74
N CYS A 45 -4.44 5.69 0.13
CA CYS A 45 -3.11 6.08 0.60
C CYS A 45 -3.16 6.68 2.01
N ARG A 46 -4.15 7.55 2.29
CA ARG A 46 -4.35 8.11 3.64
C ARG A 46 -4.63 7.02 4.66
N ALA A 47 -5.57 6.12 4.38
CA ALA A 47 -5.94 5.07 5.34
C ALA A 47 -4.81 4.04 5.55
N LEU A 48 -3.97 3.78 4.54
CA LEU A 48 -2.76 2.96 4.71
C LEU A 48 -1.75 3.66 5.62
N PHE A 49 -1.52 4.95 5.40
CA PHE A 49 -0.63 5.77 6.22
C PHE A 49 -1.09 5.80 7.68
N ASP A 50 -2.36 6.18 7.93
CA ASP A 50 -2.94 6.30 9.28
C ASP A 50 -2.91 4.98 10.05
N ARG A 51 -3.21 3.85 9.39
CA ARG A 51 -3.24 2.53 10.03
C ARG A 51 -1.84 2.02 10.38
N LEU A 52 -0.84 2.34 9.58
CA LEU A 52 0.54 1.99 9.89
C LEU A 52 1.10 2.84 11.03
N GLU A 53 0.70 4.11 11.14
CA GLU A 53 0.99 4.89 12.36
C GLU A 53 0.33 4.27 13.59
N SER A 54 -0.96 3.95 13.48
CA SER A 54 -1.77 3.44 14.60
C SER A 54 -1.39 2.03 15.06
N ASN A 55 -0.94 1.16 14.15
CA ASN A 55 -0.53 -0.21 14.49
C ASN A 55 0.75 -0.27 15.33
N THR A 56 1.49 0.82 15.44
CA THR A 56 2.66 0.86 16.32
C THR A 56 2.30 0.99 17.81
N ASP A 57 1.05 1.27 18.16
CA ASP A 57 0.66 1.43 19.56
C ASP A 57 0.30 0.12 20.29
N THR A 58 0.20 -1.02 19.59
CA THR A 58 -0.40 -2.25 20.17
C THR A 58 0.56 -3.41 20.44
N ASP A 59 1.81 -3.36 19.97
CA ASP A 59 2.82 -4.39 20.27
C ASP A 59 3.89 -3.86 21.26
N THR A 60 3.77 -4.34 22.49
CA THR A 60 4.74 -4.38 23.59
C THR A 60 6.18 -3.94 23.22
N ASP A 61 6.66 -2.85 23.84
CA ASP A 61 8.04 -2.32 23.78
C ASP A 61 8.56 -1.74 22.44
N ALA A 62 7.77 -1.67 21.36
CA ALA A 62 8.13 -0.93 20.16
C ALA A 62 7.43 0.45 20.16
N ALA A 63 8.10 1.47 20.71
CA ALA A 63 7.67 2.86 20.56
C ALA A 63 7.41 3.16 19.07
N ALA A 64 6.38 3.99 18.77
CA ALA A 64 6.10 4.56 17.46
C ALA A 64 7.40 4.72 16.64
N PRO A 65 7.47 4.28 15.36
CA PRO A 65 8.64 4.59 14.57
C PRO A 65 8.88 6.10 14.73
N PRO A 66 10.05 6.53 15.21
CA PRO A 66 10.32 7.95 15.35
C PRO A 66 9.99 8.61 14.01
N ALA A 67 9.58 9.88 13.99
CA ALA A 67 9.24 10.58 12.73
C ALA A 67 10.33 10.44 11.64
N GLU A 68 11.56 10.10 12.05
CA GLU A 68 12.71 9.72 11.22
C GLU A 68 12.54 8.44 10.39
N ASP A 69 11.70 7.48 10.79
CA ASP A 69 11.44 6.21 10.08
C ASP A 69 10.34 6.33 9.00
N ARG A 70 9.54 7.42 8.99
CA ARG A 70 8.55 7.69 7.94
C ARG A 70 9.21 7.87 6.56
N ALA A 71 10.44 8.39 6.54
CA ALA A 71 11.21 8.64 5.33
C ALA A 71 11.66 7.35 4.61
N GLY A 72 11.56 6.18 5.26
CA GLY A 72 11.90 4.89 4.68
C GLY A 72 10.75 4.20 3.94
N TYR A 73 9.50 4.66 4.12
CA TYR A 73 8.33 4.05 3.51
C TYR A 73 7.99 4.69 2.17
N GLU A 74 7.63 3.85 1.20
CA GLU A 74 7.26 4.26 -0.15
C GLU A 74 5.91 3.65 -0.54
N PHE A 75 5.14 4.41 -1.31
CA PHE A 75 3.96 3.91 -2.02
C PHE A 75 4.38 3.39 -3.39
N TYR A 76 4.04 2.15 -3.69
CA TYR A 76 4.16 1.54 -5.01
C TYR A 76 2.76 1.36 -5.60
N MET A 77 2.60 1.74 -6.87
CA MET A 77 1.34 1.61 -7.59
C MET A 77 1.59 1.56 -9.10
N SER A 78 0.56 1.24 -9.88
CA SER A 78 0.67 1.31 -11.34
C SER A 78 0.78 2.77 -11.83
N HIS A 79 1.19 2.95 -13.08
CA HIS A 79 1.11 4.25 -13.74
C HIS A 79 -0.34 4.79 -13.85
N ASN A 80 -1.32 3.90 -14.02
CA ASN A 80 -2.73 4.29 -14.15
C ASN A 80 -3.29 4.78 -12.81
N THR A 81 -3.00 4.05 -11.73
CA THR A 81 -3.35 4.40 -10.36
C THR A 81 -2.77 5.76 -9.99
N ARG A 82 -1.48 6.00 -10.30
CA ARG A 82 -0.84 7.28 -10.02
C ARG A 82 -1.51 8.43 -10.75
N ARG A 83 -1.85 8.26 -12.03
CA ARG A 83 -2.55 9.30 -12.80
C ARG A 83 -3.92 9.62 -12.22
N GLU A 84 -4.65 8.60 -11.80
CA GLU A 84 -5.95 8.82 -11.15
C GLU A 84 -5.78 9.53 -9.80
N MET A 85 -4.81 9.11 -8.99
CA MET A 85 -4.47 9.78 -7.74
C MET A 85 -4.11 11.25 -7.96
N GLU A 86 -3.27 11.58 -8.94
CA GLU A 86 -2.91 12.96 -9.29
C GLU A 86 -4.15 13.79 -9.68
N ARG A 87 -5.09 13.22 -10.46
CA ARG A 87 -6.36 13.88 -10.80
C ARG A 87 -7.22 14.13 -9.56
N ARG A 88 -7.29 13.18 -8.63
CA ARG A 88 -8.04 13.30 -7.38
C ARG A 88 -7.43 14.36 -6.47
N LEU A 89 -6.10 14.38 -6.32
CA LEU A 89 -5.40 15.42 -5.56
C LEU A 89 -5.70 16.84 -6.11
N VAL A 90 -5.69 17.02 -7.43
CA VAL A 90 -6.07 18.29 -8.06
C VAL A 90 -7.52 18.67 -7.72
N LYS A 91 -8.43 17.69 -7.68
CA LYS A 91 -9.85 17.90 -7.32
C LYS A 91 -10.03 18.29 -5.85
N HIS A 92 -9.19 17.76 -4.95
CA HIS A 92 -9.16 18.16 -3.53
C HIS A 92 -8.63 19.59 -3.33
N GLY A 93 -7.91 20.15 -4.30
CA GLY A 93 -7.48 21.54 -4.27
C GLY A 93 -6.43 21.81 -3.17
N PRO A 94 -6.44 22.98 -2.52
CA PRO A 94 -5.42 23.37 -1.55
C PRO A 94 -5.29 22.42 -0.34
N GLU A 95 -6.38 21.76 0.04
CA GLU A 95 -6.41 20.79 1.15
C GLU A 95 -5.56 19.54 0.86
N ALA A 96 -5.28 19.25 -0.42
CA ALA A 96 -4.38 18.17 -0.80
C ALA A 96 -2.95 18.41 -0.30
N ALA A 97 -2.49 19.67 -0.24
CA ALA A 97 -1.11 20.00 0.13
C ALA A 97 -0.81 19.75 1.62
N SER A 98 -1.83 19.62 2.46
CA SER A 98 -1.71 19.30 3.89
C SER A 98 -1.91 17.83 4.21
N MET A 99 -1.94 16.94 3.21
CA MET A 99 -2.09 15.51 3.43
C MET A 99 -0.74 14.87 3.80
N ASP A 100 -0.63 14.35 5.02
CA ASP A 100 0.62 13.84 5.60
C ASP A 100 1.24 12.68 4.81
N PHE A 101 0.44 11.85 4.14
CA PHE A 101 0.97 10.75 3.32
C PHE A 101 1.80 11.23 2.12
N LEU A 102 1.68 12.50 1.72
CA LEU A 102 2.50 13.10 0.65
C LEU A 102 3.96 13.36 1.08
N GLU A 103 4.27 13.22 2.37
CA GLU A 103 5.65 13.20 2.87
C GLU A 103 6.39 11.93 2.41
N CYS A 104 5.66 10.85 2.08
CA CYS A 104 6.23 9.60 1.59
C CYS A 104 6.49 9.64 0.07
N GLN A 105 7.49 8.88 -0.38
CA GLN A 105 7.78 8.78 -1.81
C GLN A 105 6.75 7.93 -2.54
N ILE A 106 6.30 8.39 -3.72
CA ILE A 106 5.40 7.65 -4.59
C ILE A 106 6.17 7.12 -5.81
N ARG A 107 6.27 5.80 -5.89
CA ARG A 107 6.89 5.03 -6.97
C ARG A 107 5.82 4.41 -7.85
N THR A 108 6.13 4.36 -9.15
CA THR A 108 5.35 3.59 -10.11
C THR A 108 6.15 2.39 -10.57
N ASP A 109 5.50 1.24 -10.63
CA ASP A 109 6.07 0.02 -11.18
C ASP A 109 5.09 -0.62 -12.17
N VAL A 110 5.63 -1.24 -13.22
CA VAL A 110 4.86 -1.89 -14.29
C VAL A 110 4.25 -3.23 -13.85
N SER A 111 4.81 -3.87 -12.83
CA SER A 111 4.25 -5.11 -12.27
C SER A 111 3.11 -4.85 -11.29
N MET A 112 2.85 -3.59 -10.89
CA MET A 112 1.78 -3.27 -9.96
C MET A 112 0.41 -3.33 -10.65
N PRO A 113 -0.59 -4.01 -10.06
CA PRO A 113 -1.96 -4.00 -10.57
C PRO A 113 -2.60 -2.61 -10.49
N ASP A 114 -3.43 -2.24 -11.49
CA ASP A 114 -4.04 -0.90 -11.63
C ASP A 114 -4.98 -0.49 -10.47
N GLU A 115 -5.48 -1.45 -9.70
CA GLU A 115 -6.41 -1.24 -8.59
C GLU A 115 -5.75 -1.48 -7.22
N THR A 116 -4.42 -1.48 -7.17
CA THR A 116 -3.68 -1.81 -5.95
C THR A 116 -2.61 -0.77 -5.65
N VAL A 117 -2.51 -0.45 -4.36
CA VAL A 117 -1.43 0.36 -3.79
C VAL A 117 -0.71 -0.50 -2.76
N LEU A 118 0.61 -0.60 -2.86
CA LEU A 118 1.46 -1.19 -1.84
C LEU A 118 2.15 -0.07 -1.09
N PHE A 119 2.23 -0.18 0.23
CA PHE A 119 2.93 0.76 1.09
C PHE A 119 3.91 -0.03 1.96
N THR A 120 5.20 0.15 1.72
CA THR A 120 6.24 -0.70 2.34
C THR A 120 7.57 0.04 2.36
N ARG A 121 8.49 -0.42 3.20
CA ARG A 121 9.90 -0.06 3.05
C ARG A 121 10.54 -0.91 1.95
N PRO A 122 11.44 -0.36 1.13
CA PRO A 122 12.13 -1.12 0.08
C PRO A 122 12.98 -2.29 0.63
N ASP A 123 13.46 -2.20 1.87
CA ASP A 123 14.26 -3.24 2.55
C ASP A 123 13.39 -4.36 3.17
N ALA A 124 12.08 -4.14 3.32
CA ALA A 124 11.13 -5.12 3.84
C ALA A 124 10.79 -6.23 2.83
N VAL A 125 11.22 -6.08 1.58
CA VAL A 125 10.88 -6.96 0.46
C VAL A 125 12.15 -7.40 -0.27
N THR A 126 12.36 -8.72 -0.33
CA THR A 126 13.44 -9.29 -1.12
C THR A 126 13.15 -9.24 -2.62
N LEU A 127 14.20 -9.33 -3.44
CA LEU A 127 14.12 -9.40 -4.90
C LEU A 127 13.21 -10.53 -5.43
N GLY A 128 13.02 -11.60 -4.65
CA GLY A 128 12.13 -12.72 -5.00
C GLY A 128 10.67 -12.52 -4.58
N GLY A 129 10.29 -11.32 -4.13
CA GLY A 129 8.94 -11.06 -3.64
C GLY A 129 8.66 -11.64 -2.25
N THR A 130 9.69 -12.01 -1.49
CA THR A 130 9.50 -12.50 -0.12
C THR A 130 9.59 -11.35 0.87
N ILE A 131 8.60 -11.24 1.76
CA ILE A 131 8.56 -10.30 2.87
C ILE A 131 9.55 -10.75 3.95
N THR A 132 10.45 -9.86 4.37
CA THR A 132 11.51 -10.20 5.36
C THR A 132 11.01 -10.20 6.81
N GLY A 133 9.80 -9.69 7.05
CA GLY A 133 9.11 -9.69 8.34
C GLY A 133 9.63 -8.68 9.38
N GLU A 134 10.59 -7.85 9.00
CA GLU A 134 11.20 -6.84 9.87
C GLU A 134 10.45 -5.50 9.86
N SER A 135 9.47 -5.32 8.98
CA SER A 135 8.71 -4.07 8.85
C SER A 135 7.26 -4.34 8.44
N ALA A 136 6.37 -3.45 8.85
CA ALA A 136 4.96 -3.56 8.53
C ALA A 136 4.71 -3.21 7.05
N ILE A 137 3.72 -3.87 6.46
CA ILE A 137 3.39 -3.76 5.02
C ILE A 137 1.91 -3.44 4.87
N GLY A 138 1.61 -2.44 4.06
CA GLY A 138 0.26 -2.02 3.73
C GLY A 138 -0.14 -2.42 2.30
N VAL A 139 -1.30 -3.05 2.13
CA VAL A 139 -1.91 -3.30 0.81
C VAL A 139 -3.29 -2.65 0.74
N GLY A 140 -3.41 -1.68 -0.15
CA GLY A 140 -4.63 -0.96 -0.45
C GLY A 140 -5.26 -1.47 -1.73
N THR A 141 -6.56 -1.73 -1.72
CA THR A 141 -7.34 -2.04 -2.92
C THR A 141 -8.27 -0.89 -3.25
N ILE A 142 -8.25 -0.45 -4.50
CA ILE A 142 -9.12 0.59 -5.03
C ILE A 142 -10.30 -0.11 -5.69
N SER A 143 -11.43 -0.16 -5.01
CA SER A 143 -12.64 -0.70 -5.61
C SER A 143 -13.19 0.31 -6.60
N SER A 144 -13.03 0.03 -7.89
CA SER A 144 -13.74 0.75 -8.93
C SER A 144 -15.25 0.63 -8.65
N ALA A 145 -15.93 1.75 -8.42
CA ALA A 145 -17.40 1.79 -8.42
C ALA A 145 -17.99 1.61 -9.84
N THR A 146 -17.30 0.85 -10.70
CA THR A 146 -17.62 0.65 -12.10
C THR A 146 -18.40 -0.65 -12.23
N GLY A 147 -19.65 -0.56 -11.78
CA GLY A 147 -20.68 -1.58 -11.92
C GLY A 147 -22.06 -0.94 -11.95
N ALA A 148 -22.21 0.19 -12.63
CA ALA A 148 -23.50 0.83 -12.94
C ALA A 148 -23.33 1.87 -14.07
N GLU A 149 -22.75 1.47 -15.19
CA GLU A 149 -23.09 2.12 -16.46
C GLU A 149 -24.22 1.30 -17.07
N THR A 150 -25.43 1.73 -16.72
CA THR A 150 -26.72 1.33 -17.24
C THR A 150 -26.70 1.22 -18.77
N GLU A 151 -27.17 0.07 -19.28
CA GLU A 151 -27.78 -0.03 -20.60
C GLU A 151 -28.80 1.12 -20.78
N GLU A 152 -28.54 2.11 -21.64
CA GLU A 152 -29.58 2.83 -22.40
C GLU A 152 -28.97 3.87 -23.35
N SER A 153 -28.93 3.55 -24.64
CA SER A 153 -29.53 4.31 -25.77
C SER A 153 -29.04 3.79 -27.11
#